data_AF-A0A8E2F5A3-F1
#
_entry.id   AF-A0A8E2F5A3-F1
#
_cell.length_a   1.000
_cell.length_b   1.000
_cell.length_c   1.000
_cell.angle_alpha   90.00
_cell.angle_beta   90.00
_cell.angle_gamma   90.00
#
_symmetry.space_group_name_H-M   'P 1'
#
loop_
_entity.id
_entity.type
_entity.pdbx_description
1 polymer ?
#
loop_
_entity_poly.entity_id
_entity_poly.type
_entity_poly.pdbx_seq_one_letter_code
_entity_poly.pdbx_strand_id
1 'polypeptide(L)'
;MASTRPAGWISSNFPGYRLEKQVVVRFLEDKFGNWEGDSYSEQDFDVKFEQDKYTFNVPRSLTRMESEELMRLRIPDSDDE
;
A
#
# COMPACT_ATOMS: atom_id res chain seq x y z
N MET A 1 -23.69 -10.33 -2.25
CA MET A 1 -22.45 -10.62 -2.98
C MET A 1 -21.34 -10.63 -1.94
N ALA A 2 -20.88 -11.81 -1.51
CA ALA A 2 -19.79 -11.90 -0.55
C ALA A 2 -18.49 -11.73 -1.33
N SER A 3 -17.78 -10.62 -1.11
CA SER A 3 -16.44 -10.41 -1.64
C SER A 3 -15.55 -11.51 -1.09
N THR A 4 -15.26 -12.52 -1.92
CA THR A 4 -14.36 -13.64 -1.62
C THR A 4 -12.93 -13.10 -1.57
N ARG A 5 -12.62 -12.35 -0.51
CA ARG A 5 -11.23 -12.01 -0.17
C ARG A 5 -10.52 -13.34 0.08
N PRO A 6 -9.45 -13.68 -0.64
CA PRO A 6 -8.77 -14.95 -0.42
C PRO A 6 -8.27 -14.99 1.03
N ALA A 7 -8.49 -16.12 1.69
CA ALA A 7 -8.08 -16.34 3.06
C ALA A 7 -6.55 -16.20 3.15
N GLY A 8 -6.06 -15.11 3.74
CA GLY A 8 -4.63 -14.80 3.78
C GLY A 8 -4.30 -13.31 3.70
N TRP A 9 -5.25 -12.48 3.26
CA TRP A 9 -5.04 -11.03 3.26
C TRP A 9 -5.01 -10.47 4.69
N ILE A 10 -4.00 -9.67 4.96
CA ILE A 10 -3.79 -9.02 6.24
C ILE A 10 -3.99 -7.52 6.09
N SER A 11 -4.47 -6.88 7.15
CA SER A 11 -4.53 -5.42 7.23
C SER A 11 -3.19 -4.90 7.72
N SER A 12 -2.52 -4.10 6.89
CA SER A 12 -1.30 -3.40 7.25
C SER A 12 -1.57 -1.92 7.43
N ASN A 13 -0.77 -1.27 8.28
CA ASN A 13 -0.82 0.17 8.48
C ASN A 13 0.55 0.78 8.18
N PHE A 14 0.53 1.92 7.50
CA PHE A 14 1.74 2.64 7.11
C PHE A 14 1.59 4.14 7.42
N PRO A 15 2.61 4.81 7.96
CA PRO A 15 2.52 6.23 8.24
C PRO A 15 2.35 7.01 6.93
N GLY A 16 1.29 7.80 6.83
CA GLY A 16 0.93 8.51 5.60
C GLY A 16 1.46 9.93 5.50
N TYR A 17 2.28 10.35 6.47
CA TYR A 17 2.95 11.65 6.44
C TYR A 17 3.72 11.85 5.12
N ARG A 18 3.34 12.91 4.38
CA ARG A 18 3.90 13.26 3.06
C ARG A 18 3.86 12.14 2.02
N LEU A 19 2.84 11.27 2.09
CA LEU A 19 2.65 10.19 1.14
C LEU A 19 1.26 10.32 0.50
N GLU A 20 1.20 10.37 -0.82
CA GLU A 20 -0.08 10.43 -1.54
C GLU A 20 -0.71 9.05 -1.66
N LYS A 21 -2.05 8.99 -1.57
CA LYS A 21 -2.79 7.73 -1.72
C LYS A 21 -2.43 7.01 -3.02
N GLN A 22 -2.31 7.75 -4.13
CA GLN A 22 -1.96 7.17 -5.44
C GLN A 22 -0.56 6.53 -5.45
N VAL A 23 0.38 7.07 -4.69
CA VAL A 23 1.73 6.49 -4.56
C VAL A 23 1.65 5.16 -3.82
N VAL A 24 0.88 5.10 -2.72
CA VAL A 24 0.65 3.86 -1.98
C VAL A 24 -0.03 2.82 -2.88
N VAL A 25 -1.11 3.20 -3.56
CA VAL A 25 -1.85 2.30 -4.45
C VAL A 25 -0.95 1.75 -5.55
N ARG A 26 -0.22 2.61 -6.28
CA ARG A 26 0.69 2.18 -7.33
C ARG A 26 1.79 1.26 -6.80
N PHE A 27 2.33 1.56 -5.62
CA PHE A 27 3.32 0.70 -4.98
C PHE A 27 2.74 -0.68 -4.64
N LEU A 28 1.52 -0.73 -4.12
CA LEU A 28 0.83 -1.99 -3.84
C LEU A 28 0.51 -2.76 -5.13
N GLU A 29 0.07 -2.08 -6.19
CA GLU A 29 -0.14 -2.68 -7.51
C GLU A 29 1.16 -3.21 -8.13
N ASP A 30 2.29 -2.51 -7.98
CA ASP A 30 3.60 -2.98 -8.44
C ASP A 30 4.06 -4.24 -7.68
N LYS A 31 3.91 -4.25 -6.35
CA LYS A 31 4.38 -5.36 -5.51
C LYS A 31 3.42 -6.56 -5.50
N PHE A 32 2.13 -6.31 -5.53
CA PHE A 32 1.09 -7.32 -5.32
C PHE A 32 0.06 -7.39 -6.44
N GLY A 33 0.00 -6.44 -7.37
CA GLY A 33 -1.00 -6.42 -8.44
C GLY A 33 -0.94 -7.60 -9.41
N ASN A 34 0.17 -8.36 -9.40
CA ASN A 34 0.31 -9.61 -10.15
C ASN A 34 0.79 -10.77 -9.26
N TRP A 35 0.35 -10.80 -8.00
CA TRP A 35 0.75 -11.82 -7.03
C TRP A 35 0.06 -13.17 -7.32
N GLU A 36 0.84 -14.26 -7.36
CA GLU A 36 0.36 -15.64 -7.58
C GLU A 36 -0.45 -15.88 -8.88
N GLY A 37 -0.30 -15.00 -9.88
CA GLY A 37 -1.03 -15.10 -11.14
C GLY A 37 -2.45 -14.53 -11.11
N ASP A 38 -2.86 -13.92 -10.00
CA ASP A 38 -4.07 -13.11 -9.89
C ASP A 38 -3.75 -11.64 -10.15
N SER A 39 -4.63 -10.97 -10.90
CA SER A 39 -4.56 -9.53 -11.13
C SER A 39 -5.39 -8.78 -10.09
N TYR A 40 -4.73 -8.06 -9.19
CA TYR A 40 -5.37 -7.23 -8.18
C TYR A 40 -5.26 -5.75 -8.57
N SER A 41 -6.33 -4.98 -8.32
CA SER A 41 -6.40 -3.55 -8.63
C SER A 41 -6.53 -2.72 -7.34
N GLU A 42 -6.45 -1.39 -7.45
CA GLU A 42 -6.68 -0.44 -6.32
C GLU A 42 -7.84 -0.85 -5.40
N GLN A 43 -8.95 -1.32 -5.98
CA GLN A 43 -10.17 -1.67 -5.27
C GLN A 43 -10.00 -2.90 -4.35
N ASP A 44 -9.10 -3.82 -4.68
CA ASP A 44 -8.82 -5.00 -3.88
C ASP A 44 -8.04 -4.63 -2.61
N PHE A 45 -7.09 -3.71 -2.72
CA PHE A 45 -6.22 -3.28 -1.61
C PHE A 45 -6.92 -2.47 -0.50
N ASP A 46 -8.16 -2.00 -0.71
CA ASP A 46 -8.98 -1.28 0.27
C ASP A 46 -8.20 -0.16 1.00
N VAL A 47 -7.41 0.63 0.26
CA VAL A 47 -6.53 1.67 0.82
C VAL A 47 -7.35 2.83 1.40
N LYS A 48 -7.26 3.02 2.71
CA LYS A 48 -7.94 4.04 3.51
C LYS A 48 -6.92 4.91 4.25
N PHE A 49 -7.17 6.21 4.33
CA PHE A 49 -6.36 7.11 5.14
C PHE A 49 -7.14 7.48 6.40
N GLU A 50 -6.67 7.04 7.56
CA GLU A 50 -7.32 7.24 8.85
C GLU A 50 -6.27 7.56 9.92
N GLN A 51 -6.49 8.56 10.76
CA GLN A 51 -5.58 8.90 11.87
C GLN A 51 -4.11 9.09 11.42
N ASP A 52 -3.88 9.84 10.33
CA ASP A 52 -2.54 10.13 9.76
C ASP A 52 -1.77 8.92 9.20
N LYS A 53 -2.43 7.77 9.08
CA LYS A 53 -1.86 6.53 8.53
C LYS A 53 -2.71 5.99 7.39
N TYR A 54 -2.06 5.36 6.43
CA TYR A 54 -2.71 4.54 5.42
C TYR A 54 -2.92 3.14 5.98
N THR A 55 -4.17 2.68 5.98
CA THR A 55 -4.58 1.31 6.25
C THR A 55 -4.92 0.65 4.92
N PHE A 56 -4.35 -0.52 4.64
CA PHE A 56 -4.61 -1.26 3.41
C PHE A 56 -4.54 -2.76 3.65
N ASN A 57 -5.23 -3.55 2.83
CA ASN A 57 -5.21 -5.00 2.88
C ASN A 57 -4.31 -5.55 1.77
N VAL A 58 -3.42 -6.47 2.14
CA VAL A 58 -2.42 -7.07 1.25
C VAL A 58 -2.26 -8.55 1.55
N PRO A 59 -1.84 -9.38 0.58
CA PRO A 59 -1.65 -10.81 0.80
C PRO A 59 -0.54 -11.14 1.81
N ARG A 60 0.42 -10.22 2.04
CA ARG A 60 1.46 -10.33 3.07
C ARG A 60 1.92 -8.96 3.56
N SER A 61 2.55 -8.91 4.72
CA SER A 61 3.17 -7.68 5.22
C SER A 61 4.26 -7.19 4.28
N LEU A 62 4.39 -5.87 4.19
CA LEU A 62 5.56 -5.24 3.59
C LEU A 62 6.81 -5.70 4.36
N THR A 63 7.82 -6.12 3.62
CA THR A 63 9.15 -6.34 4.16
C THR A 63 9.79 -5.01 4.55
N ARG A 64 10.88 -5.08 5.31
CA ARG A 64 11.67 -3.91 5.67
C ARG A 64 12.12 -3.13 4.43
N MET A 65 12.61 -3.82 3.40
CA MET A 65 13.04 -3.20 2.14
C MET A 65 11.88 -2.49 1.43
N GLU A 66 10.73 -3.15 1.30
CA GLU A 66 9.53 -2.56 0.67
C GLU A 66 9.03 -1.33 1.45
N SER A 67 9.09 -1.40 2.78
CA SER A 67 8.74 -0.26 3.63
C SER A 67 9.70 0.92 3.41
N GLU A 68 11.00 0.66 3.29
CA GLU A 68 12.00 1.67 2.98
C GLU A 68 11.81 2.26 1.58
N GLU A 69 11.46 1.45 0.57
CA GLU A 69 11.11 1.92 -0.77
C GLU A 69 9.89 2.85 -0.73
N LEU A 70 8.82 2.44 -0.04
CA LEU A 70 7.61 3.26 0.10
C LEU A 70 7.89 4.56 0.87
N MET A 71 8.80 4.55 1.85
CA MET A 71 9.26 5.77 2.53
C MET A 71 10.05 6.70 1.61
N ARG A 72 10.83 6.17 0.66
CA ARG A 72 11.58 6.97 -0.33
C ARG A 72 10.68 7.61 -1.38
N LEU A 73 9.50 7.05 -1.60
CA LEU A 73 8.48 7.63 -2.48
C LEU A 73 7.66 8.74 -1.80
N ARG A 74 7.89 9.00 -0.51
CA ARG A 74 7.34 10.19 0.14
C ARG A 74 7.82 11.43 -0.60
N ILE A 75 6.93 12.40 -0.73
CA ILE A 75 7.27 13.70 -1.30
C ILE A 75 8.46 14.22 -0.48
N PRO A 76 9.63 14.44 -1.09
CA PRO A 76 10.75 15.02 -0.37
C PRO A 76 10.29 16.36 0.21
N ASP A 77 10.76 16.69 1.41
CA ASP A 77 10.79 18.10 1.77
C ASP A 77 11.65 18.75 0.70
N SER A 78 11.06 19.49 -0.22
CA SER A 78 11.80 20.53 -0.92
C SER A 78 12.09 21.61 0.13
N ASP A 79 13.01 21.29 1.04
CA ASP A 79 13.83 22.22 1.79
C ASP A 79 15.23 22.06 1.19
N ASP A 80 15.38 22.54 -0.04
CA ASP A 80 16.67 22.79 -0.70
C ASP A 80 16.49 24.11 -1.45
N GLU A 81 16.76 25.18 -0.69
CA GLU A 81 17.42 26.47 -1.03
C GLU A 81 17.26 27.10 -2.42
#